data_AF-A0A957C7M9-F1
#
_entry.id   AF-A0A957C7M9-F1
#
_cell.length_a   1.000
_cell.length_b   1.000
_cell.length_c   1.000
_cell.angle_alpha   90.00
_cell.angle_beta   90.00
_cell.angle_gamma   90.00
#
_symmetry.space_group_name_H-M   'P 1'
#
loop_
_entity.id
_entity.type
_entity.pdbx_description
1 polymer ?
#
loop_
_entity_poly.entity_id
_entity_poly.type
_entity_poly.pdbx_seq_one_letter_code
_entity_poly.pdbx_strand_id
1 'polypeptide(L)'
;MVIIAESFLPKIDGVSKTAVLALRYLQQTGRDVLVFAPDLAPQQVGPTQVIPLPSLGMPFAPETRVALPTLSISHYLDEFQPDIIHMFSPA
;
A
#
# COMPACT_ATOMS: atom_id res chain seq x y z
N MET A 1 -8.64 -2.77 -8.76
CA MET A 1 -7.71 -3.74 -8.12
C MET A 1 -7.20 -3.19 -6.80
N VAL A 2 -6.68 -4.05 -5.94
CA VAL A 2 -6.00 -3.63 -4.71
C VAL A 2 -4.50 -3.92 -4.78
N ILE A 3 -3.69 -2.98 -4.29
CA ILE A 3 -2.28 -3.17 -3.98
C ILE A 3 -2.11 -3.21 -2.46
N ILE A 4 -1.38 -4.21 -1.95
CA ILE A 4 -0.94 -4.26 -0.55
C ILE A 4 0.58 -4.23 -0.56
N ALA A 5 1.20 -3.27 0.11
CA ALA A 5 2.65 -3.15 0.16
C ALA A 5 3.15 -3.03 1.60
N GLU A 6 4.14 -3.85 1.98
CA GLU A 6 4.81 -3.70 3.30
C GLU A 6 5.59 -2.39 3.42
N SER A 7 6.01 -1.84 2.28
CA SER A 7 6.83 -0.65 2.17
C SER A 7 6.28 0.24 1.07
N PHE A 8 6.09 1.52 1.40
CA PHE A 8 5.57 2.52 0.49
C PHE A 8 6.22 3.89 0.78
N LEU A 9 5.89 4.91 -0.02
CA LEU A 9 6.34 6.28 0.25
C LEU A 9 6.03 6.66 1.70
N PRO A 10 6.83 7.49 2.39
CA PRO A 10 8.06 8.13 1.93
C PRO A 10 9.30 7.21 1.97
N LYS A 11 9.20 5.97 2.47
CA LYS A 11 10.32 5.03 2.46
C LYS A 11 10.68 4.69 1.02
N ILE A 12 11.97 4.78 0.68
CA ILE A 12 12.47 4.49 -0.67
C ILE A 12 13.35 3.25 -0.62
N ASP A 13 12.83 2.15 -1.14
CA ASP A 13 13.55 0.89 -1.33
C ASP A 13 13.08 0.22 -2.64
N GLY A 14 13.53 -1.02 -2.88
CA GLY A 14 13.11 -1.78 -4.06
C GLY A 14 11.61 -2.08 -4.10
N VAL A 15 11.00 -2.35 -2.94
CA VAL A 15 9.59 -2.71 -2.82
C VAL A 15 8.71 -1.48 -3.06
N SER A 16 8.97 -0.38 -2.36
CA SER A 16 8.19 0.86 -2.50
C SER A 16 8.31 1.44 -3.90
N LYS A 17 9.51 1.40 -4.50
CA LYS A 17 9.72 1.83 -5.89
C LYS A 17 8.91 0.98 -6.87
N THR A 18 8.94 -0.33 -6.72
CA THR A 18 8.20 -1.24 -7.62
C THR A 18 6.69 -1.05 -7.46
N ALA A 19 6.18 -0.95 -6.23
CA ALA A 19 4.77 -0.70 -5.94
C ALA A 19 4.29 0.64 -6.54
N VAL A 20 5.06 1.72 -6.40
CA VAL A 20 4.73 3.03 -6.98
C VAL A 20 4.78 3.01 -8.50
N LEU A 21 5.75 2.33 -9.12
CA LEU A 21 5.83 2.21 -10.57
C LEU A 21 4.66 1.38 -11.12
N ALA A 22 4.30 0.29 -10.45
CA ALA A 22 3.12 -0.50 -10.79
C ALA A 22 1.86 0.36 -10.68
N LEU A 23 1.66 1.05 -9.55
CA LEU A 23 0.54 1.96 -9.37
C LEU A 23 0.43 3.00 -10.49
N ARG A 24 1.53 3.67 -10.85
CA ARG A 24 1.56 4.67 -11.93
C ARG A 24 1.14 4.07 -13.27
N TYR A 25 1.62 2.87 -13.60
CA TYR A 25 1.22 2.18 -14.83
C TYR A 25 -0.29 1.87 -14.83
N LEU A 26 -0.83 1.45 -13.70
CA LEU A 26 -2.26 1.15 -13.57
C LEU A 26 -3.12 2.42 -13.72
N GLN A 27 -2.70 3.52 -13.11
CA GLN A 27 -3.33 4.82 -13.29
C GLN A 27 -3.32 5.28 -14.75
N GLN A 28 -2.17 5.13 -15.44
CA GLN A 28 -2.04 5.48 -16.85
C GLN A 28 -2.91 4.64 -17.78
N THR A 29 -3.26 3.43 -17.35
CA THR A 29 -4.16 2.53 -18.10
C THR A 29 -5.63 2.69 -17.69
N GLY A 30 -5.96 3.71 -16.90
CA GLY A 30 -7.33 4.02 -16.49
C GLY A 30 -7.93 3.01 -15.51
N ARG A 31 -7.10 2.22 -14.82
CA ARG A 31 -7.57 1.23 -13.85
C ARG A 31 -7.83 1.91 -12.51
N ASP A 32 -8.96 1.54 -11.91
CA ASP A 32 -9.24 1.91 -10.53
C ASP A 32 -8.40 1.06 -9.57
N VAL A 33 -7.72 1.73 -8.64
CA VAL A 33 -6.76 1.11 -7.72
C VAL A 33 -6.94 1.70 -6.34
N LEU A 34 -6.99 0.81 -5.34
CA LEU A 34 -6.88 1.14 -3.92
C LEU A 34 -5.57 0.56 -3.38
N VAL A 35 -4.86 1.31 -2.55
CA VAL A 35 -3.57 0.89 -1.98
C VAL A 35 -3.70 0.75 -0.47
N PHE A 36 -3.15 -0.31 0.11
CA PHE A 36 -2.89 -0.41 1.55
C PHE A 36 -1.39 -0.34 1.79
N ALA A 37 -0.97 0.53 2.71
CA ALA A 37 0.44 0.78 3.02
C ALA A 37 0.61 1.22 4.49
N PRO A 38 1.82 1.16 5.07
CA PRO A 38 2.08 1.62 6.43
C PRO A 38 1.60 3.07 6.68
N ASP A 39 1.20 3.37 7.90
CA ASP A 39 0.61 4.65 8.35
C ASP A 39 1.37 5.94 7.99
N LEU A 40 2.67 5.88 7.72
CA LEU A 40 3.43 7.03 7.21
C LEU A 40 3.22 7.32 5.72
N ALA A 41 2.49 6.46 5.00
CA ALA A 41 2.20 6.63 3.61
C ALA A 41 1.36 7.88 3.32
N PRO A 42 1.59 8.55 2.18
CA PRO A 42 0.69 9.61 1.76
C PRO A 42 -0.71 9.03 1.57
N GLN A 43 -1.74 9.75 2.01
CA GLN A 43 -3.14 9.31 1.90
C GLN A 43 -3.63 9.18 0.45
N GLN A 44 -2.88 9.75 -0.50
CA GLN A 44 -3.22 9.73 -1.92
C GLN A 44 -1.95 9.81 -2.78
N VAL A 45 -1.95 9.10 -3.91
CA VAL A 45 -0.92 9.20 -4.95
C VAL A 45 -1.63 9.41 -6.29
N GLY A 46 -1.57 10.64 -6.83
CA GLY A 46 -2.36 10.98 -8.02
C GLY A 46 -3.86 10.81 -7.74
N PRO A 47 -4.63 10.09 -8.59
CA PRO A 47 -6.05 9.84 -8.32
C PRO A 47 -6.29 8.71 -7.29
N THR A 48 -5.28 7.90 -6.96
CA THR A 48 -5.46 6.70 -6.14
C THR A 48 -5.38 6.98 -4.65
N GLN A 49 -6.42 6.56 -3.93
CA GLN A 49 -6.46 6.56 -2.47
C GLN A 49 -5.51 5.51 -1.88
N VAL A 50 -4.87 5.88 -0.77
CA VAL A 50 -4.02 5.01 0.04
C VAL A 50 -4.63 4.90 1.44
N ILE A 51 -4.96 3.68 1.84
CA ILE A 51 -5.45 3.34 3.17
C ILE A 51 -4.24 3.08 4.08
N PRO A 52 -4.03 3.91 5.13
CA PRO A 52 -2.95 3.69 6.07
C PRO A 52 -3.26 2.47 6.95
N LEU A 53 -2.28 1.58 7.06
CA LEU A 53 -2.27 0.47 7.99
C LEU A 53 -1.46 0.85 9.23
N PRO A 54 -1.98 0.66 10.45
CA PRO A 54 -1.21 0.85 11.66
C PRO A 54 0.11 0.09 11.56
N SER A 55 1.23 0.74 11.88
CA SER A 55 2.54 0.10 11.73
C SER A 55 3.49 0.44 12.87
N LEU A 56 4.50 -0.41 13.07
CA LEU A 56 5.53 -0.23 14.09
C LEU A 56 6.91 -0.08 13.44
N GLY A 57 7.68 0.90 13.89
CA GLY A 57 9.08 1.06 13.47
C GLY A 57 9.98 0.01 14.12
N MET A 58 10.95 -0.52 13.37
CA MET A 58 11.89 -1.51 13.90
C MET A 58 12.92 -0.87 14.86
N PRO A 59 13.31 -1.54 15.97
CA PRO A 59 14.18 -0.94 17.00
C PRO A 59 15.52 -0.37 16.51
N PHE A 60 16.09 -0.93 15.43
CA PHE A 60 17.37 -0.50 14.85
C PHE A 60 17.23 0.08 13.43
N ALA A 61 15.99 0.23 12.94
CA ALA A 61 15.67 0.74 11.61
C ALA A 61 14.26 1.38 11.65
N PRO A 62 14.07 2.50 12.37
CA PRO A 62 12.75 3.10 12.60
C PRO A 62 12.07 3.58 11.31
N GLU A 63 12.85 3.85 10.25
CA GLU A 63 12.38 4.13 8.90
C GLU A 63 11.73 2.91 8.25
N THR A 64 12.12 1.69 8.65
CA THR A 64 11.44 0.47 8.27
C THR A 64 10.30 0.22 9.23
N ARG A 65 9.08 0.32 8.70
CA ARG A 65 7.85 0.07 9.44
C ARG A 65 7.21 -1.21 8.96
N VAL A 66 6.73 -2.01 9.91
CA VAL A 66 6.01 -3.24 9.64
C VAL A 66 4.53 -2.97 9.93
N ALA A 67 3.68 -3.18 8.91
CA ALA A 67 2.24 -3.09 9.08
C ALA A 67 1.76 -4.15 10.06
N LEU A 68 0.88 -3.76 10.99
CA LEU A 68 0.29 -4.68 11.95
C LEU A 68 -0.93 -5.38 11.33
N PRO A 69 -1.18 -6.66 11.68
CA PRO A 69 -2.41 -7.33 11.29
C PRO A 69 -3.63 -6.52 11.74
N THR A 70 -4.50 -6.19 10.79
CA THR A 70 -5.73 -5.45 11.07
C THR A 70 -6.90 -6.06 10.31
N LEU A 71 -8.04 -6.18 10.99
CA LEU A 71 -9.29 -6.61 10.37
C LEU A 71 -9.93 -5.50 9.53
N SER A 72 -9.48 -4.24 9.67
CA SER A 72 -10.05 -3.13 8.91
C SER A 72 -9.92 -3.30 7.40
N ILE A 73 -8.93 -4.07 6.92
CA ILE A 73 -8.75 -4.34 5.48
C ILE A 73 -9.99 -5.00 4.88
N SER A 74 -10.65 -5.93 5.58
CA SER A 74 -11.80 -6.65 5.01
C SER A 74 -12.94 -5.72 4.65
N HIS A 75 -13.21 -4.70 5.48
CA HIS A 75 -14.26 -3.71 5.21
C HIS A 75 -14.02 -2.95 3.90
N TYR A 76 -12.78 -2.51 3.66
CA TYR A 76 -12.42 -1.83 2.43
C TYR A 76 -12.45 -2.75 1.20
N LEU A 77 -12.07 -4.02 1.36
CA LEU A 77 -12.16 -5.00 0.27
C LEU A 77 -13.62 -5.29 -0.09
N ASP A 78 -14.51 -5.39 0.90
CA ASP A 78 -15.94 -5.61 0.70
C ASP A 78 -16.60 -4.41 -0.01
N GLU A 79 -16.20 -3.18 0.31
CA GLU A 79 -16.70 -1.98 -0.37
C GLU A 79 -16.15 -1.83 -1.79
N PHE A 80 -14.84 -2.04 -1.96
CA PHE A 80 -14.14 -1.82 -3.23
C PHE A 80 -14.33 -2.94 -4.25
N GLN A 81 -14.66 -4.17 -3.81
CA GLN A 81 -14.89 -5.35 -4.66
C GLN A 81 -13.76 -5.60 -5.69
N PRO A 82 -12.49 -5.75 -5.27
CA PRO A 82 -11.40 -5.95 -6.23
C PRO A 82 -11.42 -7.35 -6.87
N ASP A 83 -11.23 -7.41 -8.18
CA ASP A 83 -11.01 -8.70 -8.88
C ASP A 83 -9.63 -9.30 -8.59
N ILE A 84 -8.64 -8.45 -8.27
CA ILE A 84 -7.24 -8.83 -8.09
C ILE A 84 -6.66 -8.06 -6.89
N ILE A 85 -5.95 -8.79 -6.03
CA ILE A 85 -5.09 -8.24 -4.97
C ILE A 85 -3.64 -8.55 -5.34
N HIS A 86 -2.83 -7.50 -5.55
CA HIS A 86 -1.40 -7.62 -5.82
C HIS A 86 -0.63 -7.30 -4.54
N MET A 87 0.08 -8.30 -3.99
CA MET A 87 0.89 -8.11 -2.80
C MET A 87 2.36 -7.85 -3.15
N PHE A 88 2.92 -6.77 -2.63
CA PHE A 88 4.33 -6.40 -2.74
C PHE A 88 5.00 -6.68 -1.41
N SER A 89 5.73 -7.80 -1.37
CA SER A 89 6.46 -8.32 -0.21
C SER A 89 5.62 -8.32 1.08
N PRO A 90 4.51 -9.08 1.17
CA PRO A 90 3.77 -9.17 2.42
C PRO A 90 4.58 -10.03 3.42
N ALA A 91 5.23 -9.38 4.38
CA ALA A 91 5.84 -10.05 5.53
C ALA A 91 4.81 -10.46 6.59
#